data_AF-A0A523V800-F1
#
_entry.id   AF-A0A523V800-F1
#
_cell.length_a   1.000
_cell.length_b   1.000
_cell.length_c   1.000
_cell.angle_alpha   90.00
_cell.angle_beta   90.00
_cell.angle_gamma   90.00
#
_symmetry.space_group_name_H-M   'P 1'
#
loop_
_entity.id
_entity.type
_entity.pdbx_description
1 polymer ?
#
loop_
_entity_poly.entity_id
_entity_poly.type
_entity_poly.pdbx_seq_one_letter_code
_entity_poly.pdbx_strand_id
1 'polypeptide(L)'
;MIGNPKKAILIALVFFIFAGLIFSLGASGNTPIISSNSQSRLPGADGTENTIEIDSFYSCRIEGIIEPSLANHIKKCLILAKDSGYGLIISMDTPGGLETSMREIITEMLNTPVPVIVNVSPEGARAASAGTFITYAGDVAAMGPSTHIGAAHPVNLGGDQEVSADMMEKVTNDSVAYIKNLAVSSGRNAEWAEQAVRESVSITSAEALDLGVIDLIAEDIDDLLVKLDSRTIEKLGDTFILRSADTTPEEIGMNFITRFLHVISDPNIAYILMSLGMLGIIYEFSQPGLGISGAIGVLLLILGLYALSILPINYAGLGLILLAIILFVVDILMGLGGISSIAGVVSLVMGSFLLINTDAPYLRITRSLIISVSVVVSGFMIIAVRAVYKAHRIQPVTGKDGIIGGIAISSSALTPEGQVKISGEIWGAVSADGKKIKKGKKVIVESIEGLTLKVTEIANDNKEGG
;
A
#
# COMPACT_ATOMS: atom_id res chain seq x y z
N MET A 1 -38.04 12.22 5.96
CA MET A 1 -36.88 12.68 6.74
C MET A 1 -37.07 12.29 8.20
N ILE A 2 -36.52 11.15 8.64
CA ILE A 2 -36.13 10.90 10.02
C ILE A 2 -34.86 10.05 9.90
N GLY A 3 -33.71 10.65 10.21
CA GLY A 3 -32.42 9.94 10.23
C GLY A 3 -32.51 8.82 11.26
N ASN A 4 -32.27 7.59 10.81
CA ASN A 4 -32.37 6.42 11.66
C ASN A 4 -31.35 6.53 12.82
N PRO A 5 -31.77 6.61 14.09
CA PRO A 5 -30.87 6.78 15.24
C PRO A 5 -29.87 5.63 15.36
N LYS A 6 -30.15 4.48 14.74
CA LYS A 6 -29.20 3.35 14.65
C LYS A 6 -27.95 3.67 13.82
N LYS A 7 -28.02 4.59 12.84
CA LYS A 7 -26.85 5.02 12.05
C LYS A 7 -25.92 5.93 12.86
N ALA A 8 -26.46 6.81 13.71
CA ALA A 8 -25.65 7.65 14.59
C ALA A 8 -24.97 6.82 15.70
N ILE A 9 -25.67 5.82 16.24
CA ILE A 9 -25.11 4.90 17.25
C ILE A 9 -24.03 3.99 16.65
N LEU A 10 -24.18 3.54 15.39
CA LEU A 10 -23.17 2.74 14.71
C LEU A 10 -21.90 3.55 14.38
N ILE A 11 -22.05 4.82 13.95
CA ILE A 11 -20.92 5.73 13.73
C ILE A 11 -20.19 6.03 15.06
N ALA A 12 -20.92 6.22 16.15
CA ALA A 12 -20.34 6.42 17.48
C ALA A 12 -19.65 5.15 18.03
N LEU A 13 -20.19 3.96 17.77
CA LEU A 13 -19.57 2.68 18.16
C LEU A 13 -18.28 2.39 17.37
N VAL A 14 -18.24 2.71 16.07
CA VAL A 14 -17.02 2.56 15.26
C VAL A 14 -15.93 3.54 15.72
N PHE A 15 -16.29 4.77 16.10
CA PHE A 15 -15.34 5.73 16.69
C PHE A 15 -14.80 5.28 18.05
N PHE A 16 -15.64 4.68 18.91
CA PHE A 16 -15.20 4.19 20.23
C PHE A 16 -14.38 2.90 20.16
N ILE A 17 -14.67 2.00 19.20
CA ILE A 17 -13.86 0.79 18.97
C ILE A 17 -12.48 1.16 18.41
N PHE A 18 -12.38 2.19 17.55
CA PHE A 18 -11.09 2.69 17.06
C PHE A 18 -10.30 3.46 18.13
N ALA A 19 -10.97 4.24 19.00
CA ALA A 19 -10.31 4.89 20.13
C ALA A 19 -9.83 3.89 21.21
N GLY A 20 -10.56 2.78 21.40
CA GLY A 20 -10.18 1.70 22.31
C GLY A 20 -9.02 0.82 21.81
N LEU A 21 -8.89 0.62 20.50
CA LEU A 21 -7.77 -0.13 19.92
C LEU A 21 -6.44 0.64 19.96
N ILE A 22 -6.48 1.99 19.91
CA ILE A 22 -5.29 2.83 20.03
C ILE A 22 -4.77 2.86 21.48
N PHE A 23 -5.61 2.60 22.48
CA PHE A 23 -5.23 2.61 23.90
C PHE A 23 -4.90 1.21 24.48
N SER A 24 -5.09 0.12 23.73
CA SER A 24 -4.87 -1.26 24.20
C SER A 24 -3.62 -1.95 23.64
N LEU A 25 -2.76 -1.24 22.91
CA LEU A 25 -1.45 -1.76 22.43
C LEU A 25 -0.30 -1.50 23.43
N GLY A 26 -0.61 -1.08 24.65
CA GLY A 26 0.34 -0.99 25.76
C GLY A 26 0.18 -2.14 26.75
N ALA A 27 0.42 -3.39 26.36
CA ALA A 27 0.81 -4.45 27.29
C ALA A 27 1.19 -5.76 26.57
N SER A 28 2.29 -6.35 27.05
CA SER A 28 2.71 -7.75 26.90
C SER A 28 3.33 -8.18 25.56
N GLY A 29 4.65 -8.05 25.48
CA GLY A 29 5.51 -8.99 24.77
C GLY A 29 6.50 -9.56 25.77
N ASN A 30 6.28 -10.80 26.21
CA ASN A 30 7.24 -11.58 26.99
C ASN A 30 8.51 -11.75 26.14
N THR A 31 9.60 -11.13 26.55
CA THR A 31 10.95 -11.46 26.10
C THR A 31 11.34 -12.81 26.69
N PRO A 32 11.93 -13.74 25.92
CA PRO A 32 12.61 -14.88 26.50
C PRO A 32 13.86 -14.35 27.22
N ILE A 33 14.02 -14.76 28.48
CA ILE A 33 15.24 -14.56 29.25
C ILE A 33 16.32 -15.42 28.57
N ILE A 34 17.20 -14.78 27.81
CA ILE A 34 18.47 -15.39 27.40
C ILE A 34 19.37 -15.38 28.63
N SER A 35 19.78 -16.57 29.06
CA SER A 35 20.75 -16.74 30.14
C SER A 35 22.05 -16.06 29.75
N SER A 36 22.41 -14.99 30.47
CA SER A 36 23.71 -14.35 30.36
C SER A 36 24.77 -15.27 30.95
N ASN A 37 25.56 -15.89 30.07
CA ASN A 37 26.88 -16.37 30.45
C ASN A 37 27.84 -16.20 29.26
N SER A 38 28.04 -14.95 28.87
CA SER A 38 29.29 -14.50 28.26
C SER A 38 29.58 -13.10 28.81
N GLN A 39 30.64 -12.98 29.59
CA GLN A 39 31.18 -11.68 29.96
C GLN A 39 31.87 -11.08 28.73
N SER A 40 31.17 -10.26 27.95
CA SER A 40 31.83 -9.31 27.07
C SER A 40 32.07 -8.01 27.86
N ARG A 41 33.35 -7.69 28.07
CA ARG A 41 33.79 -6.44 28.69
C ARG A 41 33.52 -5.29 27.72
N LEU A 42 32.81 -4.26 28.17
CA LEU A 42 32.88 -2.93 27.56
C LEU A 42 34.22 -2.29 27.96
N PRO A 43 35.04 -1.75 27.02
CA PRO A 43 36.23 -0.98 27.40
C PRO A 43 35.86 0.40 27.91
N GLY A 44 36.56 0.81 28.97
CA GLY A 44 36.45 2.10 29.62
C GLY A 44 37.23 3.20 28.92
N ALA A 45 36.93 4.42 29.34
CA ALA A 45 37.60 5.66 28.99
C ALA A 45 39.04 5.73 29.55
N ASP A 46 39.95 4.96 28.97
CA ASP A 46 41.39 5.12 29.14
C ASP A 46 42.00 5.19 27.73
N GLY A 47 42.78 6.24 27.45
CA GLY A 47 43.32 6.58 26.13
C GLY A 47 44.42 5.65 25.62
N THR A 48 44.19 4.34 25.70
CA THR A 48 45.02 3.29 25.10
C THR A 48 44.28 2.75 23.87
N GLU A 49 44.91 2.80 22.70
CA GLU A 49 44.43 2.11 21.49
C GLU A 49 44.17 0.64 21.82
N ASN A 50 42.90 0.26 21.94
CA ASN A 50 42.55 -1.13 22.16
C ASN A 50 42.50 -1.83 20.80
N THR A 51 43.27 -2.92 20.68
CA THR A 51 43.11 -3.84 19.55
C THR A 51 42.01 -4.85 19.90
N ILE A 52 40.95 -4.88 19.10
CA ILE A 52 39.77 -5.73 19.29
C ILE A 52 39.67 -6.69 18.10
N GLU A 53 39.60 -7.99 18.35
CA GLU A 53 39.32 -8.97 17.29
C GLU A 53 37.80 -9.14 17.10
N ILE A 54 37.34 -9.12 15.84
CA ILE A 54 35.95 -9.37 15.47
C ILE A 54 35.91 -10.68 14.67
N ASP A 55 35.35 -11.72 15.27
CA ASP A 55 35.22 -13.06 14.70
C ASP A 55 33.76 -13.44 14.37
N SER A 56 32.83 -12.52 14.61
CA SER A 56 31.40 -12.75 14.49
C SER A 56 30.75 -11.56 13.79
N PHE A 57 29.84 -11.84 12.86
CA PHE A 57 29.22 -10.84 11.99
C PHE A 57 27.70 -11.01 11.95
N TYR A 58 26.98 -9.91 11.92
CA TYR A 58 25.60 -9.88 11.44
C TYR A 58 25.57 -9.50 9.97
N SER A 59 24.60 -10.05 9.23
CA SER A 59 24.28 -9.63 7.86
C SER A 59 22.89 -9.01 7.83
N CYS A 60 22.78 -7.83 7.24
CA CYS A 60 21.55 -7.05 7.12
C CYS A 60 21.33 -6.72 5.64
N ARG A 61 20.33 -7.36 5.02
CA ARG A 61 20.02 -7.15 3.59
C ARG A 61 19.03 -6.01 3.43
N ILE A 62 19.37 -5.04 2.58
CA ILE A 62 18.54 -3.90 2.26
C ILE A 62 18.30 -3.81 0.75
N GLU A 63 17.03 -3.76 0.36
CA GLU A 63 16.62 -3.77 -1.05
C GLU A 63 15.51 -2.75 -1.26
N GLY A 64 15.63 -1.92 -2.29
CA GLY A 64 14.61 -0.94 -2.66
C GLY A 64 14.92 0.47 -2.15
N ILE A 65 13.88 1.29 -2.04
CA ILE A 65 13.99 2.72 -1.73
C ILE A 65 14.53 2.89 -0.30
N ILE A 66 15.31 3.94 -0.06
CA ILE A 66 15.71 4.34 1.30
C ILE A 66 14.60 5.21 1.90
N GLU A 67 13.67 4.60 2.62
CA GLU A 67 12.60 5.30 3.34
C GLU A 67 12.63 5.00 4.86
N PRO A 68 11.79 5.64 5.68
CA PRO A 68 11.87 5.54 7.14
C PRO A 68 11.75 4.10 7.67
N SER A 69 11.03 3.23 6.97
CA SER A 69 10.88 1.81 7.31
C SER A 69 12.22 1.09 7.25
N LEU A 70 12.91 1.21 6.12
CA LEU A 70 14.21 0.61 5.88
C LEU A 70 15.31 1.25 6.76
N ALA A 71 15.29 2.57 6.96
CA ALA A 71 16.20 3.24 7.90
C ALA A 71 16.07 2.70 9.33
N ASN A 72 14.84 2.50 9.81
CA ASN A 72 14.58 1.88 11.11
C ASN A 72 15.05 0.43 11.18
N HIS A 73 15.02 -0.31 10.06
CA HIS A 73 15.58 -1.66 10.01
C HIS A 73 17.10 -1.65 10.19
N ILE A 74 17.80 -0.81 9.43
CA ILE A 74 19.27 -0.67 9.51
C ILE A 74 19.68 -0.24 10.91
N LYS A 75 18.96 0.72 11.51
CA LYS A 75 19.18 1.12 12.91
C LYS A 75 19.08 -0.05 13.88
N LYS A 76 18.10 -0.95 13.71
CA LYS A 76 18.00 -2.16 14.53
C LYS A 76 19.18 -3.11 14.30
N CYS A 77 19.62 -3.28 13.05
CA CYS A 77 20.81 -4.08 12.73
C CYS A 77 22.07 -3.52 13.43
N LEU A 78 22.25 -2.19 13.41
CA LEU A 78 23.36 -1.51 14.09
C LEU A 78 23.30 -1.65 15.61
N ILE A 79 22.12 -1.51 16.22
CA ILE A 79 21.94 -1.70 17.66
C ILE A 79 22.27 -3.15 18.06
N LEU A 80 21.76 -4.14 17.33
CA LEU A 80 22.06 -5.55 17.61
C LEU A 80 23.54 -5.87 17.46
N ALA A 81 24.18 -5.39 16.38
CA ALA A 81 25.62 -5.55 16.19
C ALA A 81 26.44 -4.92 17.32
N LYS A 82 26.08 -3.70 17.73
CA LYS A 82 26.68 -3.01 18.87
C LYS A 82 26.51 -3.78 20.18
N ASP A 83 25.30 -4.24 20.48
CA ASP A 83 24.99 -4.91 21.75
C ASP A 83 25.67 -6.29 21.86
N SER A 84 25.86 -6.99 20.73
CA SER A 84 26.61 -8.26 20.66
C SER A 84 28.12 -8.07 20.51
N GLY A 85 28.59 -6.89 20.12
CA GLY A 85 30.00 -6.63 19.77
C GLY A 85 30.43 -7.25 18.43
N TYR A 86 29.48 -7.50 17.52
CA TYR A 86 29.72 -8.14 16.23
C TYR A 86 29.95 -7.09 15.14
N GLY A 87 30.71 -7.46 14.11
CA GLY A 87 30.76 -6.66 12.88
C GLY A 87 29.41 -6.68 12.16
N LEU A 88 29.09 -5.63 11.41
CA LEU A 88 27.86 -5.58 10.62
C LEU A 88 28.18 -5.54 9.12
N ILE A 89 27.61 -6.46 8.36
CA ILE A 89 27.63 -6.46 6.89
C ILE A 89 26.26 -5.99 6.39
N ILE A 90 26.22 -4.90 5.64
CA ILE A 90 25.02 -4.37 4.99
C ILE A 90 25.10 -4.74 3.51
N SER A 91 24.27 -5.69 3.07
CA SER A 91 24.15 -6.06 1.65
C SER A 91 23.07 -5.21 0.99
N MET A 92 23.41 -4.40 -0.01
CA MET A 92 22.58 -3.31 -0.50
C MET A 92 22.30 -3.38 -2.00
N ASP A 93 21.02 -3.22 -2.35
CA ASP A 93 20.55 -2.86 -3.68
C ASP A 93 19.51 -1.73 -3.58
N THR A 94 19.90 -0.50 -3.94
CA THR A 94 19.02 0.65 -3.80
C THR A 94 19.10 1.62 -4.99
N PRO A 95 17.95 2.10 -5.51
CA PRO A 95 17.89 3.26 -6.40
C PRO A 95 18.15 4.60 -5.69
N GLY A 96 18.22 4.62 -4.36
CA GLY A 96 18.22 5.83 -3.54
C GLY A 96 16.96 5.98 -2.71
N GLY A 97 16.71 7.17 -2.17
CA GLY A 97 15.53 7.46 -1.36
C GLY A 97 15.57 8.82 -0.70
N LEU A 98 14.95 8.95 0.47
CA LEU A 98 14.85 10.20 1.19
C LEU A 98 16.20 10.61 1.80
N GLU A 99 16.56 11.88 1.63
CA GLU A 99 17.78 12.45 2.22
C GLU A 99 17.79 12.34 3.75
N THR A 100 16.65 12.56 4.41
CA THR A 100 16.53 12.44 5.87
C THR A 100 16.84 11.04 6.35
N SER A 101 16.24 10.01 5.72
CA SER A 101 16.50 8.61 6.03
C SER A 101 17.95 8.21 5.75
N MET A 102 18.53 8.68 4.65
CA MET A 102 19.95 8.49 4.34
C MET A 102 20.87 9.07 5.42
N ARG A 103 20.65 10.33 5.82
CA ARG A 103 21.45 11.01 6.84
C ARG A 103 21.29 10.34 8.22
N GLU A 104 20.09 9.89 8.57
CA GLU A 104 19.85 9.12 9.79
C GLU A 104 20.69 7.84 9.79
N ILE A 105 20.65 7.05 8.71
CA ILE A 105 21.46 5.83 8.56
C ILE A 105 22.95 6.12 8.74
N ILE A 106 23.48 7.10 7.99
CA ILE A 106 24.90 7.47 8.03
C ILE A 106 25.30 7.94 9.43
N THR A 107 24.45 8.74 10.09
CA THR A 107 24.71 9.19 11.46
C THR A 107 24.85 8.00 12.42
N GLU A 108 23.98 7.00 12.32
CA GLU A 108 24.07 5.79 13.15
C GLU A 108 25.32 4.95 12.79
N MET A 109 25.69 4.86 11.52
CA MET A 109 26.90 4.14 11.06
C MET A 109 28.20 4.79 11.56
N LEU A 110 28.28 6.12 11.56
CA LEU A 110 29.45 6.86 12.03
C LEU A 110 29.60 6.83 13.55
N ASN A 111 28.48 6.70 14.29
CA ASN A 111 28.48 6.72 15.76
C ASN A 111 28.48 5.32 16.39
N THR A 112 28.35 4.24 15.61
CA THR A 112 28.42 2.88 16.16
C THR A 112 29.87 2.49 16.47
N PRO A 113 30.16 1.83 17.61
CA PRO A 113 31.53 1.43 17.98
C PRO A 113 32.00 0.17 17.25
N VAL A 114 31.15 -0.51 16.48
CA VAL A 114 31.52 -1.73 15.74
C VAL A 114 31.79 -1.44 14.26
N PRO A 115 32.66 -2.21 13.58
CA PRO A 115 32.87 -2.09 12.15
C PRO A 115 31.61 -2.38 11.32
N VAL A 116 31.38 -1.56 10.29
CA VAL A 116 30.28 -1.65 9.35
C VAL A 116 30.83 -1.77 7.93
N ILE A 117 30.58 -2.92 7.31
CA ILE A 117 30.93 -3.24 5.93
C ILE A 117 29.70 -3.01 5.06
N VAL A 118 29.78 -2.13 4.07
CA VAL A 118 28.72 -1.94 3.07
C VAL A 118 29.11 -2.71 1.81
N ASN A 119 28.27 -3.65 1.40
CA ASN A 119 28.47 -4.49 0.22
C ASN A 119 27.33 -4.25 -0.79
N VAL A 120 27.65 -3.72 -1.97
CA VAL A 120 26.65 -3.57 -3.05
C VAL A 120 26.46 -4.91 -3.73
N SER A 121 25.35 -5.59 -3.46
CA SER A 121 25.13 -6.98 -3.88
C SER A 121 23.63 -7.34 -3.88
N PRO A 122 23.19 -8.38 -4.60
CA PRO A 122 23.96 -9.33 -5.43
C PRO A 122 24.38 -8.76 -6.79
N GLU A 123 24.86 -9.59 -7.72
CA GLU A 123 25.10 -9.17 -9.10
C GLU A 123 23.87 -8.45 -9.71
N GLY A 124 24.11 -7.37 -10.44
CA GLY A 124 23.06 -6.51 -10.99
C GLY A 124 22.50 -5.47 -10.01
N ALA A 125 22.86 -5.54 -8.73
CA ALA A 125 22.52 -4.54 -7.73
C ALA A 125 23.18 -3.19 -8.01
N ARG A 126 22.69 -2.17 -7.30
CA ARG A 126 23.21 -0.82 -7.39
C ARG A 126 23.24 -0.08 -6.06
N ALA A 127 24.14 0.88 -5.97
CA ALA A 127 24.20 1.88 -4.91
C ALA A 127 23.97 3.27 -5.51
N ALA A 128 22.77 3.53 -6.01
CA ALA A 128 22.45 4.81 -6.62
C ALA A 128 21.99 5.85 -5.59
N SER A 129 22.20 7.13 -5.87
CA SER A 129 21.70 8.23 -5.04
C SER A 129 22.09 8.08 -3.56
N ALA A 130 21.12 7.98 -2.64
CA ALA A 130 21.38 7.75 -1.22
C ALA A 130 22.31 6.56 -0.94
N GLY A 131 22.25 5.50 -1.77
CA GLY A 131 23.14 4.35 -1.66
C GLY A 131 24.62 4.70 -1.85
N THR A 132 24.95 5.71 -2.65
CA THR A 132 26.34 6.18 -2.81
C THR A 132 26.85 6.75 -1.50
N PHE A 133 26.08 7.62 -0.84
CA PHE A 133 26.46 8.21 0.45
C PHE A 133 26.58 7.17 1.56
N ILE A 134 25.65 6.20 1.61
CA ILE A 134 25.71 5.10 2.59
C ILE A 134 26.96 4.26 2.36
N THR A 135 27.31 3.96 1.11
CA THR A 135 28.55 3.22 0.78
C THR A 135 29.79 3.99 1.22
N TYR A 136 29.82 5.31 0.98
CA TYR A 136 30.92 6.17 1.43
C TYR A 136 31.06 6.26 2.95
N ALA A 137 29.99 6.02 3.71
CA ALA A 137 30.01 6.01 5.16
C ALA A 137 30.44 4.67 5.78
N GLY A 138 30.54 3.59 4.99
CA GLY A 138 30.99 2.29 5.48
C GLY A 138 32.46 2.32 5.91
N ASP A 139 32.83 1.57 6.93
CA ASP A 139 34.24 1.38 7.30
C ASP A 139 34.97 0.59 6.21
N VAL A 140 34.26 -0.34 5.56
CA VAL A 140 34.67 -0.98 4.31
C VAL A 140 33.54 -0.88 3.29
N ALA A 141 33.89 -0.51 2.05
CA ALA A 141 33.01 -0.48 0.90
C ALA A 141 33.41 -1.61 -0.06
N ALA A 142 32.48 -2.52 -0.31
CA ALA A 142 32.63 -3.63 -1.23
C ALA A 142 31.54 -3.59 -2.30
N MET A 143 31.83 -4.15 -3.48
CA MET A 143 30.85 -4.30 -4.55
C MET A 143 30.91 -5.70 -5.16
N GLY A 144 29.76 -6.22 -5.57
CA GLY A 144 29.65 -7.41 -6.40
C GLY A 144 30.11 -7.18 -7.84
N PRO A 145 30.48 -8.23 -8.58
CA PRO A 145 30.59 -8.17 -10.03
C PRO A 145 29.29 -7.64 -10.66
N SER A 146 29.39 -6.95 -11.79
CA SER A 146 28.22 -6.45 -12.53
C SER A 146 27.29 -5.53 -11.72
N THR A 147 27.82 -4.81 -10.73
CA THR A 147 27.10 -3.77 -9.97
C THR A 147 27.58 -2.37 -10.36
N HIS A 148 26.83 -1.34 -9.97
CA HIS A 148 27.19 0.06 -10.21
C HIS A 148 26.88 0.99 -9.03
N ILE A 149 27.62 2.09 -8.95
CA ILE A 149 27.49 3.13 -7.91
C ILE A 149 27.48 4.52 -8.55
N GLY A 150 26.87 5.52 -7.90
CA GLY A 150 26.83 6.90 -8.35
C GLY A 150 25.40 7.43 -8.57
N ALA A 151 25.21 8.27 -9.59
CA ALA A 151 23.94 8.97 -9.85
C ALA A 151 23.39 9.64 -8.58
N ALA A 152 24.26 10.43 -7.92
CA ALA A 152 24.05 10.99 -6.59
C ALA A 152 23.50 12.42 -6.57
N HIS A 153 23.05 12.92 -7.72
CA HIS A 153 22.48 14.26 -7.82
C HIS A 153 21.15 14.35 -7.05
N PRO A 154 20.98 15.37 -6.17
CA PRO A 154 19.74 15.55 -5.46
C PRO A 154 18.63 15.95 -6.44
N VAL A 155 17.45 15.38 -6.24
CA VAL A 155 16.26 15.68 -7.03
C VAL A 155 15.09 15.98 -6.10
N ASN A 156 14.15 16.79 -6.57
CA ASN A 156 12.94 17.04 -5.81
C ASN A 156 12.00 15.82 -5.89
N LEU A 157 11.74 15.21 -4.74
CA LEU A 157 10.76 14.12 -4.55
C LEU A 157 9.35 14.64 -4.22
N GLY A 158 9.05 15.93 -4.38
CA GLY A 158 7.77 16.57 -4.02
C GLY A 158 6.81 16.89 -5.18
N GLY A 159 7.09 16.42 -6.40
CA GLY A 159 6.25 16.69 -7.59
C GLY A 159 6.54 18.04 -8.26
N ASP A 160 5.59 18.55 -9.06
CA ASP A 160 5.70 19.74 -9.92
C ASP A 160 5.88 21.09 -9.20
N GLN A 161 6.15 21.12 -7.89
CA GLN A 161 6.63 22.35 -7.28
C GLN A 161 8.03 22.61 -7.83
N GLU A 162 8.10 23.53 -8.80
CA GLU A 162 9.36 24.07 -9.32
C GLU A 162 10.17 24.62 -8.14
N VAL A 163 11.16 23.84 -7.72
CA VAL A 163 12.21 24.33 -6.84
C VAL A 163 13.08 25.25 -7.67
N SER A 164 13.31 26.48 -7.21
CA SER A 164 14.12 27.43 -7.97
C SER A 164 15.52 26.86 -8.22
N ALA A 165 16.10 27.21 -9.38
CA ALA A 165 17.46 26.80 -9.72
C ALA A 165 18.46 27.13 -8.60
N ASP A 166 18.37 28.34 -8.02
CA ASP A 166 19.18 28.78 -6.89
C ASP A 166 19.04 27.89 -5.65
N MET A 167 17.85 27.34 -5.40
CA MET A 167 17.62 26.44 -4.27
C MET A 167 18.20 25.05 -4.57
N MET A 168 17.99 24.52 -5.77
CA MET A 168 18.61 23.25 -6.19
C MET A 168 20.14 23.33 -6.18
N GLU A 169 20.72 24.47 -6.55
CA GLU A 169 22.15 24.70 -6.48
C GLU A 169 22.65 24.67 -5.02
N LYS A 170 21.91 25.29 -4.07
CA LYS A 170 22.24 25.21 -2.64
C LYS A 170 22.19 23.79 -2.10
N VAL A 171 21.14 23.02 -2.45
CA VAL A 171 21.00 21.61 -2.05
C VAL A 171 22.13 20.77 -2.65
N THR A 172 22.49 21.01 -3.91
CA THR A 172 23.62 20.36 -4.57
C THR A 172 24.93 20.67 -3.86
N ASN A 173 25.19 21.94 -3.54
CA ASN A 173 26.41 22.35 -2.85
C ASN A 173 26.52 21.76 -1.43
N ASP A 174 25.40 21.66 -0.70
CA ASP A 174 25.36 20.98 0.59
C ASP A 174 25.66 19.47 0.45
N SER A 175 25.03 18.82 -0.53
CA SER A 175 25.24 17.39 -0.84
C SER A 175 26.69 17.10 -1.22
N VAL A 176 27.32 17.97 -2.01
CA VAL A 176 28.74 17.89 -2.38
C VAL A 176 29.62 18.02 -1.14
N ALA A 177 29.37 19.01 -0.28
CA ALA A 177 30.14 19.18 0.96
C ALA A 177 30.01 17.94 1.85
N TYR A 178 28.81 17.37 1.94
CA TYR A 178 28.55 16.19 2.75
C TYR A 178 29.30 14.95 2.23
N ILE A 179 29.17 14.63 0.93
CA ILE A 179 29.84 13.43 0.38
C ILE A 179 31.36 13.56 0.38
N LYS A 180 31.90 14.75 0.16
CA LYS A 180 33.35 14.99 0.23
C LYS A 180 33.89 14.79 1.63
N ASN A 181 33.13 15.21 2.66
CA ASN A 181 33.53 14.96 4.05
C ASN A 181 33.56 13.46 4.35
N LEU A 182 32.56 12.69 3.90
CA LEU A 182 32.56 11.22 4.03
C LEU A 182 33.74 10.60 3.29
N ALA A 183 34.01 11.06 2.06
CA ALA A 183 35.13 10.60 1.25
C ALA A 183 36.47 10.80 1.97
N VAL A 184 36.71 12.00 2.50
CA VAL A 184 37.95 12.33 3.22
C VAL A 184 38.06 11.51 4.51
N SER A 185 36.98 11.40 5.30
CA SER A 185 37.02 10.65 6.57
C SER A 185 37.29 9.16 6.36
N SER A 186 36.88 8.61 5.22
CA SER A 186 37.02 7.20 4.91
C SER A 186 38.13 6.88 3.91
N GLY A 187 38.96 7.87 3.54
CA GLY A 187 40.08 7.69 2.62
C GLY A 187 39.70 7.37 1.17
N ARG A 188 38.48 7.73 0.75
CA ARG A 188 37.93 7.45 -0.59
C ARG A 188 38.04 8.66 -1.52
N ASN A 189 37.88 8.43 -2.82
CA ASN A 189 38.00 9.46 -3.84
C ASN A 189 36.91 10.55 -3.70
N ALA A 190 37.33 11.72 -3.20
CA ALA A 190 36.45 12.87 -2.99
C ALA A 190 36.13 13.64 -4.29
N GLU A 191 36.99 13.56 -5.30
CA GLU A 191 36.78 14.21 -6.60
C GLU A 191 35.66 13.51 -7.37
N TRP A 192 35.74 12.18 -7.48
CA TRP A 192 34.67 11.39 -8.06
C TRP A 192 33.36 11.51 -7.27
N ALA A 193 33.43 11.55 -5.94
CA ALA A 193 32.25 11.73 -5.10
C ALA A 193 31.52 13.05 -5.43
N GLU A 194 32.26 14.13 -5.67
CA GLU A 194 31.70 15.40 -6.12
C GLU A 194 31.05 15.28 -7.52
N GLN A 195 31.72 14.63 -8.47
CA GLN A 195 31.16 14.40 -9.80
C GLN A 195 29.88 13.57 -9.75
N ALA A 196 29.81 12.55 -8.89
CA ALA A 196 28.61 11.72 -8.73
C ALA A 196 27.40 12.56 -8.31
N VAL A 197 27.62 13.61 -7.51
CA VAL A 197 26.58 14.55 -7.08
C VAL A 197 26.31 15.65 -8.11
N ARG A 198 27.33 16.27 -8.71
CA ARG A 198 27.12 17.40 -9.64
C ARG A 198 26.69 16.98 -11.04
N GLU A 199 27.28 15.89 -11.54
CA GLU A 199 27.19 15.46 -12.93
C GLU A 199 26.39 14.17 -13.10
N SER A 200 25.93 13.58 -11.99
CA SER A 200 25.20 12.30 -11.99
C SER A 200 25.98 11.14 -12.61
N VAL A 201 27.31 11.16 -12.56
CA VAL A 201 28.13 10.06 -13.08
C VAL A 201 27.84 8.77 -12.31
N SER A 202 27.89 7.65 -13.03
CA SER A 202 27.80 6.31 -12.45
C SER A 202 28.86 5.42 -13.10
N ILE A 203 29.46 4.56 -12.29
CA ILE A 203 30.58 3.71 -12.68
C ILE A 203 30.35 2.27 -12.25
N THR A 204 31.02 1.35 -12.95
CA THR A 204 31.02 -0.09 -12.64
C THR A 204 31.85 -0.41 -11.41
N SER A 205 31.70 -1.61 -10.85
CA SER A 205 32.52 -2.07 -9.71
C SER A 205 34.02 -2.06 -9.99
N ALA A 206 34.44 -2.37 -11.23
CA ALA A 206 35.85 -2.33 -11.62
C ALA A 206 36.42 -0.91 -11.62
N GLU A 207 35.72 0.03 -12.25
CA GLU A 207 36.11 1.46 -12.25
C GLU A 207 36.08 2.05 -10.84
N ALA A 208 35.12 1.63 -10.01
CA ALA A 208 35.02 2.08 -8.63
C ALA A 208 36.23 1.64 -7.79
N LEU A 209 36.71 0.42 -8.00
CA LEU A 209 37.93 -0.07 -7.33
C LEU A 209 39.15 0.70 -7.82
N ASP A 210 39.31 0.85 -9.13
CA ASP A 210 40.45 1.55 -9.75
C ASP A 210 40.55 3.03 -9.33
N LEU A 211 39.39 3.69 -9.17
CA LEU A 211 39.31 5.09 -8.74
C LEU A 211 39.41 5.29 -7.23
N GLY A 212 39.44 4.22 -6.42
CA GLY A 212 39.44 4.32 -4.95
C GLY A 212 38.09 4.81 -4.38
N VAL A 213 37.00 4.47 -5.04
CA VAL A 213 35.61 4.70 -4.58
C VAL A 213 35.18 3.58 -3.61
N ILE A 214 35.69 2.37 -3.84
CA ILE A 214 35.48 1.19 -2.98
C ILE A 214 36.81 0.55 -2.63
N ASP A 215 36.78 -0.35 -1.65
CA ASP A 215 37.96 -1.03 -1.13
C ASP A 215 38.25 -2.35 -1.84
N LEU A 216 37.21 -3.09 -2.24
CA LEU A 216 37.35 -4.41 -2.85
C LEU A 216 36.11 -4.82 -3.66
N ILE A 217 36.29 -5.83 -4.51
CA ILE A 217 35.20 -6.52 -5.22
C ILE A 217 35.09 -7.93 -4.66
N ALA A 218 33.87 -8.39 -4.37
CA ALA A 218 33.60 -9.73 -3.85
C ALA A 218 32.43 -10.38 -4.59
N GLU A 219 32.56 -11.63 -5.02
CA GLU A 219 31.53 -12.34 -5.82
C GLU A 219 30.27 -12.63 -5.00
N ASP A 220 30.46 -13.06 -3.76
CA ASP A 220 29.40 -13.36 -2.80
C ASP A 220 29.87 -13.04 -1.37
N ILE A 221 29.06 -13.42 -0.38
CA ILE A 221 29.37 -13.15 1.03
C ILE A 221 30.57 -14.00 1.52
N ASP A 222 30.77 -15.20 0.98
CA ASP A 222 31.86 -16.08 1.40
C ASP A 222 33.20 -15.54 0.87
N ASP A 223 33.26 -15.14 -0.41
CA ASP A 223 34.41 -14.46 -0.99
C ASP A 223 34.69 -13.10 -0.31
N LEU A 224 33.64 -12.36 0.07
CA LEU A 224 33.78 -11.12 0.85
C LEU A 224 34.48 -11.39 2.19
N LEU A 225 34.04 -12.41 2.94
CA LEU A 225 34.59 -12.76 4.24
C LEU A 225 36.05 -13.22 4.13
N VAL A 226 36.41 -13.98 3.10
CA VAL A 226 37.80 -14.37 2.84
C VAL A 226 38.66 -13.13 2.55
N LYS A 227 38.17 -12.19 1.74
CA LYS A 227 38.90 -10.95 1.38
C LYS A 227 38.99 -9.93 2.53
N LEU A 228 38.06 -9.99 3.48
CA LEU A 228 38.09 -9.17 4.69
C LEU A 228 38.99 -9.73 5.78
N ASP A 229 39.41 -10.99 5.68
CA ASP A 229 40.13 -11.64 6.76
C ASP A 229 41.46 -10.95 7.05
N SER A 230 41.77 -10.82 8.35
CA SER A 230 42.96 -10.17 8.87
C SER A 230 43.07 -8.68 8.49
N ARG A 231 42.00 -8.05 7.97
CA ARG A 231 41.95 -6.62 7.71
C ARG A 231 41.84 -5.83 9.01
N THR A 232 42.59 -4.74 9.09
CA THR A 232 42.54 -3.80 10.22
C THR A 232 41.64 -2.61 9.90
N ILE A 233 40.76 -2.23 10.82
CA ILE A 233 39.85 -1.08 10.72
C ILE A 233 40.05 -0.18 11.95
N GLU A 234 40.33 1.09 11.73
CA GLU A 234 40.35 2.08 12.81
C GLU A 234 38.97 2.74 12.94
N LYS A 235 38.36 2.67 14.13
CA LYS A 235 37.04 3.26 14.36
C LYS A 235 36.91 3.79 15.79
N LEU A 236 36.50 5.05 15.92
CA LEU A 236 36.30 5.74 17.19
C LEU A 236 37.47 5.63 18.20
N GLY A 237 38.71 5.50 17.70
CA GLY A 237 39.93 5.38 18.51
C GLY A 237 40.33 3.93 18.85
N ASP A 238 39.51 2.94 18.49
CA ASP A 238 39.83 1.52 18.61
C ASP A 238 40.33 0.97 17.27
N THR A 239 41.16 -0.07 17.34
CA THR A 239 41.68 -0.80 16.17
C THR A 239 41.05 -2.18 16.13
N PHE A 240 40.29 -2.49 15.09
CA PHE A 240 39.62 -3.78 14.92
C PHE A 240 40.38 -4.66 13.94
N ILE A 241 40.62 -5.92 14.28
CA ILE A 241 41.16 -6.94 13.37
C ILE A 241 40.03 -7.91 13.02
N LEU A 242 39.68 -8.00 11.75
CA LEU A 242 38.63 -8.91 11.28
C LEU A 242 39.17 -10.34 11.18
N ARG A 243 38.44 -11.30 11.76
CA ARG A 243 38.66 -12.75 11.65
C ARG A 243 37.45 -13.37 10.96
N SER A 244 37.34 -13.16 9.66
CA SER A 244 36.09 -13.39 8.91
C SER A 244 36.09 -14.68 8.09
N ALA A 245 37.25 -15.25 7.73
CA ALA A 245 37.35 -16.31 6.73
C ALA A 245 36.49 -17.57 6.98
N ASP A 246 36.34 -17.99 8.25
CA ASP A 246 35.61 -19.20 8.63
C ASP A 246 34.26 -18.91 9.32
N THR A 247 33.73 -17.70 9.13
CA THR A 247 32.52 -17.23 9.82
C THR A 247 31.29 -17.34 8.94
N THR A 248 30.13 -17.58 9.55
CA THR A 248 28.84 -17.51 8.85
C THR A 248 28.02 -16.39 9.47
N PRO A 249 27.82 -15.25 8.76
CA PRO A 249 27.11 -14.12 9.33
C PRO A 249 25.68 -14.47 9.75
N GLU A 250 25.28 -14.00 10.92
CA GLU A 250 23.92 -14.16 11.41
C GLU A 250 22.99 -13.17 10.67
N GLU A 251 22.00 -13.67 9.94
CA GLU A 251 21.08 -12.80 9.19
C GLU A 251 20.07 -12.11 10.12
N ILE A 252 20.03 -10.77 10.07
CA ILE A 252 19.00 -9.96 10.71
C ILE A 252 17.95 -9.61 9.66
N GLY A 253 16.86 -10.37 9.62
CA GLY A 253 15.73 -10.09 8.75
C GLY A 253 14.83 -8.95 9.24
N MET A 254 14.13 -8.29 8.32
CA MET A 254 13.03 -7.38 8.67
C MET A 254 11.93 -8.12 9.45
N ASN A 255 11.46 -7.50 10.54
CA ASN A 255 10.26 -7.97 11.23
C ASN A 255 9.00 -7.76 10.35
N PHE A 256 7.90 -8.43 10.70
CA PHE A 256 6.67 -8.39 9.89
C PHE A 256 6.16 -6.97 9.62
N ILE A 257 6.15 -6.10 10.63
CA ILE A 257 5.63 -4.74 10.51
C ILE A 257 6.51 -3.91 9.58
N THR A 258 7.84 -3.94 9.77
CA THR A 258 8.78 -3.21 8.92
C THR A 258 8.74 -3.72 7.49
N ARG A 259 8.67 -5.05 7.28
CA ARG A 259 8.51 -5.64 5.94
C ARG A 259 7.21 -5.19 5.28
N PHE A 260 6.10 -5.17 6.02
CA PHE A 260 4.82 -4.71 5.49
C PHE A 260 4.87 -3.24 5.11
N LEU A 261 5.40 -2.37 5.98
CA LEU A 261 5.56 -0.94 5.71
C LEU A 261 6.47 -0.68 4.49
N HIS A 262 7.57 -1.42 4.36
CA HIS A 262 8.47 -1.36 3.22
C HIS A 262 7.76 -1.72 1.91
N VAL A 263 7.01 -2.81 1.91
CA VAL A 263 6.29 -3.29 0.72
C VAL A 263 5.23 -2.28 0.29
N ILE A 264 4.48 -1.67 1.22
CA ILE A 264 3.45 -0.70 0.83
C ILE A 264 4.04 0.64 0.35
N SER A 265 5.31 0.94 0.64
CA SER A 265 6.00 2.12 0.12
C SER A 265 6.27 2.06 -1.38
N ASP A 266 6.11 0.89 -2.02
CA ASP A 266 6.12 0.78 -3.48
C ASP A 266 4.90 1.50 -4.09
N PRO A 267 5.11 2.45 -5.02
CA PRO A 267 4.04 3.22 -5.65
C PRO A 267 2.95 2.39 -6.35
N ASN A 268 3.32 1.26 -6.96
CA ASN A 268 2.39 0.36 -7.61
C ASN A 268 1.52 -0.35 -6.56
N ILE A 269 2.11 -0.77 -5.45
CA ILE A 269 1.41 -1.42 -4.34
C ILE A 269 0.47 -0.42 -3.65
N ALA A 270 0.94 0.80 -3.37
CA ALA A 270 0.12 1.88 -2.84
C ALA A 270 -1.11 2.14 -3.74
N TYR A 271 -0.91 2.23 -5.06
CA TYR A 271 -1.98 2.42 -6.03
C TYR A 271 -2.97 1.24 -6.09
N ILE A 272 -2.49 0.00 -5.98
CA ILE A 272 -3.34 -1.19 -5.89
C ILE A 272 -4.20 -1.15 -4.62
N LEU A 273 -3.61 -0.82 -3.47
CA LEU A 273 -4.35 -0.69 -2.20
C LEU A 273 -5.44 0.37 -2.29
N MET A 274 -5.14 1.55 -2.85
CA MET A 274 -6.15 2.58 -3.11
C MET A 274 -7.27 2.10 -4.03
N SER A 275 -6.92 1.37 -5.09
CA SER A 275 -7.87 0.87 -6.08
C SER A 275 -8.78 -0.21 -5.51
N LEU A 276 -8.23 -1.13 -4.71
CA LEU A 276 -9.02 -2.10 -3.95
C LEU A 276 -9.89 -1.41 -2.89
N GLY A 277 -9.36 -0.37 -2.25
CA GLY A 277 -10.10 0.46 -1.32
C GLY A 277 -11.33 1.10 -1.95
N MET A 278 -11.14 1.73 -3.12
CA MET A 278 -12.19 2.26 -3.97
C MET A 278 -13.22 1.18 -4.34
N LEU A 279 -12.78 0.02 -4.82
CA LEU A 279 -13.69 -1.08 -5.20
C LEU A 279 -14.52 -1.58 -4.00
N GLY A 280 -13.92 -1.69 -2.81
CA GLY A 280 -14.63 -2.08 -1.58
C GLY A 280 -15.73 -1.09 -1.21
N ILE A 281 -15.46 0.22 -1.35
CA ILE A 281 -16.45 1.28 -1.15
C ILE A 281 -17.57 1.17 -2.19
N ILE A 282 -17.24 1.07 -3.47
CA ILE A 282 -18.24 0.95 -4.56
C ILE A 282 -19.11 -0.30 -4.38
N TYR A 283 -18.50 -1.43 -3.99
CA TYR A 283 -19.18 -2.69 -3.75
C TYR A 283 -20.20 -2.59 -2.61
N GLU A 284 -19.84 -1.94 -1.50
CA GLU A 284 -20.76 -1.72 -0.37
C GLU A 284 -22.01 -0.93 -0.77
N PHE A 285 -21.88 0.05 -1.66
CA PHE A 285 -23.04 0.80 -2.16
C PHE A 285 -23.84 0.02 -3.23
N SER A 286 -23.22 -0.94 -3.90
CA SER A 286 -23.86 -1.76 -4.95
C SER A 286 -24.73 -2.88 -4.38
N GLN A 287 -24.43 -3.35 -3.17
CA GLN A 287 -25.12 -4.45 -2.48
C GLN A 287 -25.42 -4.00 -1.05
N PRO A 288 -26.70 -3.93 -0.60
CA PRO A 288 -27.01 -3.63 0.80
C PRO A 288 -26.42 -4.72 1.73
N GLY A 289 -25.24 -4.46 2.30
CA GLY A 289 -24.47 -5.40 3.11
C GLY A 289 -24.39 -5.01 4.59
N LEU A 290 -23.56 -5.73 5.34
CA LEU A 290 -23.27 -5.48 6.76
C LEU A 290 -22.31 -4.28 6.99
N GLY A 291 -21.85 -3.58 5.94
CA GLY A 291 -20.80 -2.56 6.06
C GLY A 291 -19.36 -3.09 5.97
N ILE A 292 -19.17 -4.41 5.90
CA ILE A 292 -17.83 -5.03 6.03
C ILE A 292 -16.95 -4.68 4.83
N SER A 293 -17.47 -4.78 3.61
CA SER A 293 -16.74 -4.40 2.39
C SER A 293 -16.37 -2.93 2.38
N GLY A 294 -17.28 -2.06 2.82
CA GLY A 294 -17.02 -0.62 2.92
C GLY A 294 -15.92 -0.32 3.94
N ALA A 295 -15.97 -0.95 5.11
CA ALA A 295 -14.95 -0.78 6.15
C ALA A 295 -13.56 -1.26 5.70
N ILE A 296 -13.48 -2.44 5.06
CA ILE A 296 -12.23 -2.95 4.45
C ILE A 296 -11.76 -1.99 3.36
N GLY A 297 -12.68 -1.50 2.53
CA GLY A 297 -12.37 -0.54 1.47
C GLY A 297 -11.75 0.75 2.00
N VAL A 298 -12.34 1.32 3.06
CA VAL A 298 -11.80 2.51 3.73
C VAL A 298 -10.43 2.25 4.34
N LEU A 299 -10.23 1.09 4.99
CA LEU A 299 -8.93 0.71 5.56
C LEU A 299 -7.84 0.63 4.47
N LEU A 300 -8.12 -0.06 3.36
CA LEU A 300 -7.19 -0.18 2.24
C LEU A 300 -6.90 1.19 1.60
N LEU A 301 -7.91 2.06 1.50
CA LEU A 301 -7.73 3.41 1.01
C LEU A 301 -6.82 4.23 1.94
N ILE A 302 -7.01 4.14 3.26
CA ILE A 302 -6.16 4.80 4.25
C ILE A 302 -4.72 4.30 4.17
N LEU A 303 -4.51 2.98 4.04
CA LEU A 303 -3.18 2.41 3.87
C LEU A 303 -2.48 2.89 2.59
N GLY A 304 -3.22 2.95 1.47
CA GLY A 304 -2.72 3.51 0.23
C GLY A 304 -2.36 5.00 0.36
N LEU A 305 -3.22 5.79 1.01
CA LEU A 305 -2.94 7.22 1.28
C LEU A 305 -1.76 7.42 2.23
N TYR A 306 -1.55 6.54 3.21
CA TYR A 306 -0.38 6.56 4.08
C TYR A 306 0.90 6.30 3.27
N ALA A 307 0.91 5.31 2.39
CA ALA A 307 2.05 5.05 1.52
C ALA A 307 2.37 6.25 0.61
N LEU A 308 1.34 6.95 0.11
CA LEU A 308 1.51 8.18 -0.65
C LEU A 308 2.11 9.34 0.14
N SER A 309 2.08 9.34 1.49
CA SER A 309 2.68 10.41 2.29
C SER A 309 4.20 10.49 2.17
N ILE A 310 4.83 9.42 1.68
CA ILE A 310 6.27 9.27 1.47
C ILE A 310 6.64 9.60 0.01
N LEU A 311 5.65 9.74 -0.87
CA LEU A 311 5.83 9.84 -2.33
C LEU A 311 5.52 11.26 -2.86
N PRO A 312 6.13 11.66 -4.00
CA PRO A 312 5.81 12.89 -4.74
C PRO A 312 4.38 12.89 -5.29
N ILE A 313 3.38 13.17 -4.46
CA ILE A 313 2.01 13.20 -4.94
C ILE A 313 1.63 14.55 -5.56
N ASN A 314 0.99 14.48 -6.73
CA ASN A 314 0.26 15.60 -7.27
C ASN A 314 -1.16 15.62 -6.68
N TYR A 315 -1.48 16.67 -5.91
CA TYR A 315 -2.80 16.83 -5.29
C TYR A 315 -3.95 16.92 -6.30
N ALA A 316 -3.71 17.41 -7.53
CA ALA A 316 -4.73 17.38 -8.58
C ALA A 316 -5.01 15.95 -9.05
N GLY A 317 -3.97 15.11 -9.18
CA GLY A 317 -4.12 13.70 -9.51
C GLY A 317 -4.91 12.94 -8.43
N LEU A 318 -4.56 13.18 -7.16
CA LEU A 318 -5.31 12.64 -6.03
C LEU A 318 -6.77 13.12 -6.00
N GLY A 319 -7.00 14.41 -6.24
CA GLY A 319 -8.34 15.00 -6.33
C GLY A 319 -9.21 14.36 -7.41
N LEU A 320 -8.63 14.06 -8.57
CA LEU A 320 -9.32 13.36 -9.67
C LEU A 320 -9.68 11.91 -9.32
N ILE A 321 -8.83 11.20 -8.58
CA ILE A 321 -9.16 9.85 -8.08
C ILE A 321 -10.29 9.90 -7.06
N LEU A 322 -10.25 10.85 -6.11
CA LEU A 322 -11.35 11.04 -5.16
C LEU A 322 -12.66 11.41 -5.88
N LEU A 323 -12.58 12.26 -6.90
CA LEU A 323 -13.72 12.60 -7.76
C LEU A 323 -14.27 11.34 -8.46
N ALA A 324 -13.42 10.46 -8.97
CA ALA A 324 -13.85 9.20 -9.57
C ALA A 324 -14.67 8.35 -8.59
N ILE A 325 -14.20 8.18 -7.35
CA ILE A 325 -14.92 7.44 -6.29
C ILE A 325 -16.31 8.05 -6.08
N ILE A 326 -16.39 9.38 -5.96
CA ILE A 326 -17.67 10.09 -5.76
C ILE A 326 -18.61 9.85 -6.94
N LEU A 327 -18.12 10.01 -8.18
CA LEU A 327 -18.92 9.82 -9.39
C LEU A 327 -19.44 8.38 -9.53
N PHE A 328 -18.65 7.37 -9.15
CA PHE A 328 -19.09 5.97 -9.13
C PHE A 328 -20.20 5.74 -8.11
N VAL A 329 -20.04 6.24 -6.89
CA VAL A 329 -21.04 6.11 -5.83
C VAL A 329 -22.33 6.85 -6.20
N VAL A 330 -22.23 8.05 -6.77
CA VAL A 330 -23.40 8.83 -7.24
C VAL A 330 -24.18 8.08 -8.33
N ASP A 331 -23.50 7.44 -9.29
CA ASP A 331 -24.18 6.66 -10.33
C ASP A 331 -24.99 5.52 -9.73
N ILE A 332 -24.42 4.80 -8.76
CA ILE A 332 -25.07 3.68 -8.07
C ILE A 332 -26.27 4.15 -7.25
N LEU A 333 -26.11 5.24 -6.48
CA LEU A 333 -27.17 5.76 -5.61
C LEU A 333 -28.34 6.36 -6.40
N MET A 334 -28.05 7.08 -7.48
CA MET A 334 -29.06 7.78 -8.28
C MET A 334 -29.58 6.96 -9.46
N GLY A 335 -28.93 5.85 -9.82
CA GLY A 335 -29.32 5.01 -10.95
C GLY A 335 -29.20 5.74 -12.30
N LEU A 336 -28.10 6.49 -12.52
CA LEU A 336 -27.91 7.34 -13.71
C LEU A 336 -27.61 6.56 -15.01
N GLY A 337 -27.67 5.22 -14.96
CA GLY A 337 -27.49 4.37 -16.13
C GLY A 337 -26.06 4.35 -16.67
N GLY A 338 -25.06 4.77 -15.89
CA GLY A 338 -23.65 4.71 -16.26
C GLY A 338 -23.03 6.02 -16.76
N ILE A 339 -23.80 7.10 -16.89
CA ILE A 339 -23.28 8.40 -17.38
C ILE A 339 -22.21 8.96 -16.44
N SER A 340 -22.48 8.94 -15.13
CA SER A 340 -21.53 9.41 -14.12
C SER A 340 -20.31 8.49 -14.03
N SER A 341 -20.50 7.18 -14.25
CA SER A 341 -19.43 6.18 -14.28
C SER A 341 -18.44 6.42 -15.42
N ILE A 342 -18.87 6.88 -16.59
CA ILE A 342 -17.95 7.23 -17.68
C ILE A 342 -17.05 8.39 -17.25
N ALA A 343 -17.62 9.45 -16.67
CA ALA A 343 -16.85 10.56 -16.14
C ALA A 343 -15.92 10.12 -14.99
N GLY A 344 -16.36 9.17 -14.16
CA GLY A 344 -15.55 8.53 -13.12
C GLY A 344 -14.34 7.79 -13.68
N VAL A 345 -14.50 6.99 -14.75
CA VAL A 345 -13.39 6.29 -15.40
C VAL A 345 -12.39 7.27 -16.01
N VAL A 346 -12.87 8.33 -16.68
CA VAL A 346 -11.99 9.37 -17.24
C VAL A 346 -11.20 10.06 -16.12
N SER A 347 -11.88 10.42 -15.02
CA SER A 347 -11.25 11.04 -13.85
C SER A 347 -10.22 10.11 -13.20
N LEU A 348 -10.53 8.81 -13.09
CA LEU A 348 -9.61 7.80 -12.57
C LEU A 348 -8.36 7.71 -13.43
N VAL A 349 -8.50 7.58 -14.75
CA VAL A 349 -7.36 7.44 -15.67
C VAL A 349 -6.48 8.68 -15.62
N MET A 350 -7.06 9.87 -15.80
CA MET A 350 -6.31 11.13 -15.75
C MET A 350 -5.66 11.35 -14.39
N GLY A 351 -6.41 11.09 -13.31
CA GLY A 351 -5.90 11.19 -11.95
C GLY A 351 -4.74 10.25 -11.68
N SER A 352 -4.80 9.02 -12.19
CA SER A 352 -3.76 8.01 -12.00
C SER A 352 -2.47 8.36 -12.74
N PHE A 353 -2.55 8.91 -13.97
CA PHE A 353 -1.38 9.39 -14.69
C PHE A 353 -0.75 10.62 -14.03
N LEU A 354 -1.57 11.47 -13.41
CA LEU A 354 -1.11 12.68 -12.75
C LEU A 354 -0.62 12.42 -11.31
N LEU A 355 -1.09 11.35 -10.66
CA LEU A 355 -0.92 11.09 -9.22
C LEU A 355 0.53 11.16 -8.77
N ILE A 356 1.44 10.55 -9.53
CA ILE A 356 2.88 10.58 -9.26
C ILE A 356 3.60 11.07 -10.51
N ASN A 357 3.97 12.35 -10.48
CA ASN A 357 4.72 12.99 -11.56
C ASN A 357 6.16 13.25 -11.08
N THR A 358 7.09 12.40 -11.51
CA THR A 358 8.50 12.46 -11.10
C THR A 358 9.39 11.98 -12.23
N ASP A 359 10.61 12.51 -12.32
CA ASP A 359 11.62 12.08 -13.30
C ASP A 359 12.28 10.75 -12.94
N ALA A 360 12.16 10.32 -11.69
CA ALA A 360 12.66 9.03 -11.19
C ALA A 360 11.80 7.86 -11.69
N PRO A 361 12.27 7.00 -12.62
CA PRO A 361 11.43 5.95 -13.21
C PRO A 361 10.94 4.92 -12.19
N TYR A 362 11.72 4.67 -11.13
CA TYR A 362 11.41 3.70 -10.08
C TYR A 362 10.30 4.17 -9.13
N LEU A 363 9.97 5.46 -9.11
CA LEU A 363 8.87 6.00 -8.31
C LEU A 363 7.56 6.09 -9.11
N ARG A 364 7.58 5.85 -10.43
CA ARG A 364 6.40 5.97 -11.28
C ARG A 364 5.50 4.74 -11.14
N ILE A 365 4.18 4.98 -11.17
CA ILE A 365 3.21 3.90 -11.34
C ILE A 365 3.33 3.37 -12.77
N THR A 366 3.44 2.06 -12.91
CA THR A 366 3.61 1.44 -14.22
C THR A 366 2.36 1.68 -15.08
N ARG A 367 2.55 2.13 -16.32
CA ARG A 367 1.44 2.41 -17.25
C ARG A 367 0.52 1.21 -17.46
N SER A 368 1.08 0.01 -17.51
CA SER A 368 0.32 -1.25 -17.62
C SER A 368 -0.58 -1.50 -16.42
N LEU A 369 -0.16 -1.08 -15.22
CA LEU A 369 -0.96 -1.19 -14.01
C LEU A 369 -2.12 -0.19 -14.04
N ILE A 370 -1.88 1.07 -14.43
CA ILE A 370 -2.94 2.09 -14.59
C ILE A 370 -4.03 1.58 -15.55
N ILE A 371 -3.62 1.05 -16.70
CA ILE A 371 -4.55 0.52 -17.71
C ILE A 371 -5.30 -0.70 -17.15
N SER A 372 -4.60 -1.64 -16.53
CA SER A 372 -5.20 -2.86 -15.94
C SER A 372 -6.25 -2.52 -14.88
N VAL A 373 -5.91 -1.64 -13.94
CA VAL A 373 -6.84 -1.18 -12.89
C VAL A 373 -8.03 -0.47 -13.52
N SER A 374 -7.81 0.42 -14.49
CA SER A 374 -8.89 1.15 -15.15
C SER A 374 -9.86 0.20 -15.87
N VAL A 375 -9.35 -0.85 -16.52
CA VAL A 375 -10.17 -1.89 -17.17
C VAL A 375 -10.97 -2.68 -16.13
N VAL A 376 -10.34 -3.11 -15.03
CA VAL A 376 -11.01 -3.86 -13.96
C VAL A 376 -12.11 -3.03 -13.31
N VAL A 377 -11.83 -1.77 -12.95
CA VAL A 377 -12.81 -0.86 -12.36
C VAL A 377 -13.96 -0.57 -13.34
N SER A 378 -13.65 -0.36 -14.62
CA SER A 378 -14.68 -0.15 -15.66
C SER A 378 -15.58 -1.39 -15.81
N GLY A 379 -15.00 -2.58 -15.87
CA GLY A 379 -15.74 -3.85 -15.94
C GLY A 379 -16.63 -4.05 -14.71
N PHE A 380 -16.10 -3.77 -13.52
CA PHE A 380 -16.87 -3.81 -12.28
C PHE A 380 -18.04 -2.83 -12.29
N MET A 381 -17.82 -1.58 -12.73
CA MET A 381 -18.89 -0.58 -12.85
C MET A 381 -19.97 -0.99 -13.84
N ILE A 382 -19.62 -1.60 -14.98
CA ILE A 382 -20.61 -2.13 -15.93
C ILE A 382 -21.51 -3.17 -15.26
N ILE A 383 -20.93 -4.07 -14.46
CA ILE A 383 -21.69 -5.10 -13.72
C ILE A 383 -22.56 -4.44 -12.64
N ALA A 384 -21.99 -3.53 -11.84
CA ALA A 384 -22.71 -2.83 -10.77
C ALA A 384 -23.90 -2.02 -11.31
N VAL A 385 -23.69 -1.20 -12.33
CA VAL A 385 -24.75 -0.40 -12.97
C VAL A 385 -25.84 -1.30 -13.55
N ARG A 386 -25.47 -2.41 -14.22
CA ARG A 386 -26.46 -3.38 -14.73
C ARG A 386 -27.27 -4.03 -13.60
N ALA A 387 -26.62 -4.40 -12.50
CA ALA A 387 -27.30 -4.99 -11.35
C ALA A 387 -28.28 -4.00 -10.70
N VAL A 388 -27.86 -2.75 -10.48
CA VAL A 388 -28.70 -1.67 -9.93
C VAL A 388 -29.86 -1.36 -10.86
N TYR A 389 -29.61 -1.25 -12.16
CA TYR A 389 -30.66 -1.00 -13.15
C TYR A 389 -31.68 -2.14 -13.20
N LYS A 390 -31.22 -3.39 -13.16
CA LYS A 390 -32.09 -4.57 -13.09
C LYS A 390 -32.91 -4.55 -11.81
N ALA A 391 -32.30 -4.27 -10.66
CA ALA A 391 -32.98 -4.22 -9.36
C ALA A 391 -34.11 -3.17 -9.34
N HIS A 392 -33.86 -1.96 -9.85
CA HIS A 392 -34.88 -0.91 -9.95
C HIS A 392 -36.04 -1.26 -10.90
N ARG A 393 -35.83 -2.18 -11.84
CA ARG A 393 -36.86 -2.66 -12.78
C ARG A 393 -37.64 -3.88 -12.30
N ILE A 394 -37.25 -4.51 -11.18
CA ILE A 394 -38.05 -5.58 -10.59
C ILE A 394 -39.28 -4.92 -9.99
N GLN A 395 -40.43 -5.11 -10.65
CA GLN A 395 -41.71 -4.66 -10.08
C GLN A 395 -41.97 -5.40 -8.76
N PRO A 396 -42.55 -4.74 -7.74
CA PRO A 396 -42.89 -5.40 -6.49
C PRO A 396 -43.88 -6.53 -6.76
N VAL A 397 -43.44 -7.79 -6.64
CA VAL A 397 -44.29 -8.98 -6.86
C VAL A 397 -45.09 -9.34 -5.60
N THR A 398 -44.94 -8.58 -4.52
CA THR A 398 -45.55 -8.84 -3.20
C THR A 398 -46.14 -7.56 -2.61
N GLY A 399 -47.32 -7.66 -1.99
CA GLY A 399 -48.05 -6.53 -1.40
C GLY A 399 -49.26 -6.10 -2.23
N LYS A 400 -49.87 -4.95 -1.89
CA LYS A 400 -51.07 -4.42 -2.56
C LYS A 400 -50.88 -4.24 -4.08
N ASP A 401 -49.68 -3.89 -4.50
CA ASP A 401 -49.36 -3.61 -5.91
C ASP A 401 -49.13 -4.86 -6.77
N GLY A 402 -48.81 -6.01 -6.16
CA GLY A 402 -48.72 -7.31 -6.86
C GLY A 402 -50.04 -8.07 -6.93
N ILE A 403 -51.02 -7.65 -6.12
CA ILE A 403 -52.37 -8.23 -6.09
C ILE A 403 -53.26 -7.57 -7.15
N ILE A 404 -53.14 -6.25 -7.36
CA ILE A 404 -53.86 -5.51 -8.41
C ILE A 404 -53.35 -5.94 -9.79
N GLY A 405 -54.25 -6.34 -10.69
CA GLY A 405 -53.94 -6.94 -12.00
C GLY A 405 -53.64 -8.44 -11.95
N GLY A 406 -53.54 -9.05 -10.77
CA GLY A 406 -53.31 -10.48 -10.59
C GLY A 406 -54.55 -11.34 -10.90
N ILE A 407 -54.32 -12.58 -11.33
CA ILE A 407 -55.40 -13.57 -11.56
C ILE A 407 -55.64 -14.34 -10.25
N ALA A 408 -56.88 -14.29 -9.75
CA ALA A 408 -57.34 -15.05 -8.61
C ALA A 408 -58.37 -16.10 -9.03
N ILE A 409 -58.59 -17.11 -8.18
CA ILE A 409 -59.64 -18.13 -8.38
C ILE A 409 -60.70 -17.95 -7.30
N SER A 410 -61.97 -17.87 -7.69
CA SER A 410 -63.09 -17.83 -6.77
C SER A 410 -63.15 -19.09 -5.90
N SER A 411 -62.97 -18.95 -4.59
CA SER A 411 -63.02 -20.02 -3.58
C SER A 411 -64.44 -20.28 -3.08
N SER A 412 -65.29 -19.26 -3.09
CA SER A 412 -66.74 -19.32 -2.86
C SER A 412 -67.48 -18.54 -3.95
N ALA A 413 -68.77 -18.80 -4.17
CA ALA A 413 -69.56 -18.01 -5.10
C ALA A 413 -69.64 -16.55 -4.60
N LEU A 414 -69.40 -15.57 -5.47
CA LEU A 414 -69.48 -14.15 -5.13
C LEU A 414 -70.87 -13.62 -5.48
N THR A 415 -71.64 -13.19 -4.47
CA THR A 415 -73.00 -12.62 -4.66
C THR A 415 -73.35 -11.53 -3.62
N PRO A 416 -72.92 -10.26 -3.78
CA PRO A 416 -71.80 -9.79 -4.59
C PRO A 416 -70.45 -10.03 -3.90
N GLU A 417 -70.46 -10.43 -2.62
CA GLU A 417 -69.28 -10.73 -1.82
C GLU A 417 -68.99 -12.24 -1.79
N GLY A 418 -67.73 -12.59 -1.61
CA GLY A 418 -67.26 -13.96 -1.43
C GLY A 418 -65.77 -13.97 -1.13
N GLN A 419 -65.11 -15.07 -1.47
CA GLN A 419 -63.68 -15.25 -1.24
C GLN A 419 -62.97 -15.70 -2.52
N VAL A 420 -61.77 -15.20 -2.74
CA VAL A 420 -60.90 -15.60 -3.85
C VAL A 420 -59.55 -16.05 -3.29
N LYS A 421 -58.89 -16.95 -4.01
CA LYS A 421 -57.53 -17.40 -3.71
C LYS A 421 -56.56 -16.82 -4.73
N ILE A 422 -55.55 -16.08 -4.26
CA ILE A 422 -54.48 -15.50 -5.06
C ILE A 422 -53.14 -15.84 -4.41
N SER A 423 -52.18 -16.34 -5.18
CA SER A 423 -50.82 -16.67 -4.71
C SER A 423 -50.75 -17.52 -3.43
N GLY A 424 -51.77 -18.36 -3.17
CA GLY A 424 -51.84 -19.23 -1.99
C GLY A 424 -52.69 -18.70 -0.82
N GLU A 425 -53.02 -17.41 -0.79
CA GLU A 425 -53.77 -16.76 0.27
C GLU A 425 -55.27 -16.62 -0.08
N ILE A 426 -56.14 -16.65 0.94
CA ILE A 426 -57.59 -16.43 0.79
C ILE A 426 -57.91 -15.00 1.18
N TRP A 427 -58.50 -14.26 0.25
CA TRP A 427 -58.89 -12.86 0.42
C TRP A 427 -60.41 -12.71 0.29
N GLY A 428 -60.99 -11.78 1.04
CA GLY A 428 -62.36 -11.33 0.81
C GLY A 428 -62.43 -10.62 -0.54
N ALA A 429 -63.49 -10.83 -1.30
CA ALA A 429 -63.65 -10.21 -2.61
C ALA A 429 -65.09 -9.83 -2.92
N VAL A 430 -65.27 -8.75 -3.68
CA VAL A 430 -66.56 -8.26 -4.19
C VAL A 430 -66.51 -8.20 -5.71
N SER A 431 -67.58 -8.64 -6.38
CA SER A 431 -67.72 -8.48 -7.83
C SER A 431 -67.85 -7.00 -8.18
N ALA A 432 -66.89 -6.45 -8.92
CA ALA A 432 -66.86 -5.03 -9.26
C ALA A 432 -68.05 -4.60 -10.13
N ASP A 433 -68.54 -5.51 -10.97
CA ASP A 433 -69.70 -5.33 -11.87
C ASP A 433 -71.03 -5.83 -11.28
N GLY A 434 -71.04 -6.27 -10.01
CA GLY A 434 -72.22 -6.78 -9.32
C GLY A 434 -72.77 -8.12 -9.85
N LYS A 435 -72.09 -8.77 -10.80
CA LYS A 435 -72.52 -10.07 -11.35
C LYS A 435 -72.24 -11.21 -10.38
N LYS A 436 -73.01 -12.29 -10.52
CA LYS A 436 -72.79 -13.51 -9.72
C LYS A 436 -71.66 -14.33 -10.32
N ILE A 437 -70.53 -14.44 -9.62
CA ILE A 437 -69.38 -15.25 -10.04
C ILE A 437 -69.45 -16.62 -9.34
N LYS A 438 -69.46 -17.71 -10.11
CA LYS A 438 -69.50 -19.08 -9.54
C LYS A 438 -68.14 -19.47 -8.96
N LYS A 439 -68.17 -20.32 -7.92
CA LYS A 439 -66.97 -20.97 -7.36
C LYS A 439 -66.14 -21.64 -8.47
N GLY A 440 -64.83 -21.44 -8.42
CA GLY A 440 -63.84 -22.02 -9.34
C GLY A 440 -63.56 -21.18 -10.59
N LYS A 441 -64.23 -20.04 -10.78
CA LYS A 441 -63.97 -19.14 -11.90
C LYS A 441 -62.71 -18.30 -11.69
N LYS A 442 -62.01 -17.99 -12.77
CA LYS A 442 -60.86 -17.08 -12.77
C LYS A 442 -61.37 -15.65 -12.82
N VAL A 443 -60.82 -14.81 -11.94
CA VAL A 443 -61.16 -13.40 -11.84
C VAL A 443 -59.88 -12.57 -11.86
N ILE A 444 -59.94 -11.36 -12.40
CA ILE A 444 -58.84 -10.39 -12.34
C ILE A 444 -59.13 -9.40 -11.21
N VAL A 445 -58.11 -9.06 -10.42
CA VAL A 445 -58.23 -8.07 -9.36
C VAL A 445 -58.07 -6.67 -9.94
N GLU A 446 -59.08 -5.82 -9.81
CA GLU A 446 -59.06 -4.45 -10.33
C GLU A 446 -58.54 -3.44 -9.30
N SER A 447 -58.89 -3.64 -8.02
CA SER A 447 -58.46 -2.76 -6.94
C SER A 447 -58.56 -3.43 -5.56
N ILE A 448 -57.98 -2.79 -4.55
CA ILE A 448 -57.99 -3.25 -3.16
C ILE A 448 -58.59 -2.15 -2.28
N GLU A 449 -59.65 -2.47 -1.56
CA GLU A 449 -60.28 -1.60 -0.56
C GLU A 449 -60.17 -2.26 0.82
N GLY A 450 -59.25 -1.78 1.65
CA GLY A 450 -58.98 -2.38 2.96
C GLY A 450 -58.43 -3.80 2.85
N LEU A 451 -59.22 -4.79 3.30
CA LEU A 451 -58.93 -6.23 3.23
C LEU A 451 -59.77 -6.95 2.17
N THR A 452 -60.45 -6.20 1.29
CA THR A 452 -61.37 -6.73 0.28
C THR A 452 -60.89 -6.39 -1.13
N LEU A 453 -60.87 -7.38 -2.01
CA LEU A 453 -60.48 -7.25 -3.41
C LEU A 453 -61.70 -6.97 -4.29
N LYS A 454 -61.65 -5.96 -5.15
CA LYS A 454 -62.64 -5.81 -6.24
C LYS A 454 -62.18 -6.63 -7.42
N VAL A 455 -63.03 -7.56 -7.86
CA VAL A 455 -62.68 -8.54 -8.89
C VAL A 455 -63.73 -8.60 -9.99
N THR A 456 -63.30 -8.89 -11.21
CA THR A 456 -64.19 -9.08 -12.37
C THR A 456 -63.92 -10.45 -12.99
N GLU A 457 -64.97 -11.17 -13.38
CA GLU A 457 -64.82 -12.47 -14.05
C GLU A 457 -64.12 -12.29 -15.40
N ILE A 458 -63.07 -13.08 -15.63
CA ILE A 458 -62.39 -13.12 -16.93
C ILE A 458 -63.33 -13.86 -17.89
N ALA A 459 -63.90 -13.16 -18.86
CA ALA A 459 -64.68 -13.77 -19.92
C ALA A 459 -63.78 -14.75 -20.69
N ASN A 460 -64.10 -16.05 -20.64
CA ASN A 460 -63.46 -17.02 -21.52
C ASN A 460 -63.88 -16.71 -22.96
N ASP A 461 -62.96 -16.17 -23.76
CA ASP A 461 -63.10 -16.11 -25.21
C ASP A 461 -62.99 -17.54 -25.75
N ASN A 462 -64.14 -18.20 -25.97
CA ASN A 462 -64.20 -19.44 -26.72
C ASN A 462 -63.89 -19.10 -28.20
N LYS A 463 -62.62 -19.23 -28.59
CA LYS A 463 -62.26 -19.59 -29.97
C LYS A 463 -61.84 -21.06 -30.00
N GLU A 464 -62.84 -21.93 -30.10
CA GLU A 464 -62.72 -23.12 -30.93
C GLU A 464 -62.74 -22.64 -32.38
N GLY A 465 -61.60 -22.71 -33.06
CA GLY A 465 -61.50 -22.65 -34.51
C GLY A 465 -60.79 -23.91 -34.96
N GLY A 466 -61.54 -24.79 -35.64
CA GLY A 466 -61.02 -26.00 -36.27
C GLY A 466 -60.28 -25.75 -37.58
#